data_AF-A0A5B0PZT1-F1
#
_entry.id   AF-A0A5B0PZT1-F1
#
_cell.length_a   1.000
_cell.length_b   1.000
_cell.length_c   1.000
_cell.angle_alpha   90.00
_cell.angle_beta   90.00
_cell.angle_gamma   90.00
#
_symmetry.space_group_name_H-M   'P 1'
#
loop_
_entity.id
_entity.type
_entity.pdbx_description
1 polymer ?
#
loop_
_entity_poly.entity_id
_entity_poly.type
_entity_poly.pdbx_seq_one_letter_code
_entity_poly.pdbx_strand_id
1 'polypeptide(L)'
;MGPSTDVDNEETPTPPPQTRFRWSPEASNELQRYVQELRVTYELRLRRPGFISFRRFFLADQATRADYPELQGVPIVVIYRRHLIMERMERHPISPHASH
;
A
#
# COMPACT_ATOMS: atom_id res chain seq x y z
N MET A 1 -46.33 22.20 30.63
CA MET A 1 -45.12 22.80 30.03
C MET A 1 -44.05 21.74 30.03
N GLY A 2 -43.44 21.52 28.86
CA GLY A 2 -42.62 20.36 28.54
C GLY A 2 -41.23 20.33 29.19
N PRO A 3 -40.49 19.24 28.94
CA PRO A 3 -39.34 18.76 29.70
C PRO A 3 -38.01 19.16 29.05
N SER A 4 -36.87 18.99 29.74
CA SER A 4 -35.60 18.66 29.08
C SER A 4 -34.56 18.21 30.09
N THR A 5 -34.38 16.89 30.18
CA THR A 5 -33.11 16.25 30.44
C THR A 5 -32.19 16.54 29.25
N ASP A 6 -31.29 17.49 29.39
CA ASP A 6 -30.18 17.64 28.45
C ASP A 6 -28.99 16.86 29.01
N VAL A 7 -28.91 15.62 28.57
CA VAL A 7 -27.69 14.81 28.58
C VAL A 7 -26.72 15.55 27.68
N ASP A 8 -25.69 16.15 28.29
CA ASP A 8 -24.52 16.67 27.59
C ASP A 8 -23.83 15.46 26.94
N ASN A 9 -24.31 15.15 25.73
CA ASN A 9 -23.75 14.19 24.83
C ASN A 9 -22.52 14.88 24.23
N GLU A 10 -21.41 14.83 24.96
CA GLU A 10 -20.07 15.09 24.41
C GLU A 10 -19.80 13.98 23.37
N GLU A 11 -20.42 14.12 22.19
CA GLU A 11 -20.12 13.34 21.01
C GLU A 11 -18.70 13.74 20.60
N THR A 12 -17.74 13.09 21.24
CA THR A 12 -16.36 13.06 20.79
C THR A 12 -16.42 12.80 19.28
N PRO A 13 -15.89 13.67 18.42
CA PRO A 13 -16.00 13.49 16.98
C PRO A 13 -15.31 12.17 16.64
N THR A 14 -16.14 11.14 16.42
CA THR A 14 -15.65 9.80 16.08
C THR A 14 -14.76 9.99 14.87
N PRO A 15 -13.45 9.66 14.93
CA PRO A 15 -12.61 9.72 13.75
C PRO A 15 -13.31 8.89 12.68
N PRO A 16 -13.40 9.36 11.41
CA PRO A 16 -14.08 8.61 10.37
C PRO A 16 -13.54 7.18 10.42
N PRO A 17 -14.42 6.15 10.34
CA PRO A 17 -13.97 4.77 10.39
C PRO A 17 -12.85 4.69 9.37
N GLN A 18 -11.61 4.47 9.83
CA GLN A 18 -10.50 4.29 8.91
C GLN A 18 -10.92 3.10 8.08
N THR A 19 -11.42 3.36 6.87
CA THR A 19 -11.84 2.35 5.92
C THR A 19 -10.61 1.49 5.77
N ARG A 20 -10.62 0.35 6.46
CA ARG A 20 -9.48 -0.55 6.52
C ARG A 20 -9.30 -1.01 5.10
N PHE A 21 -8.39 -0.36 4.38
CA PHE A 21 -8.08 -0.71 3.02
C PHE A 21 -7.75 -2.20 3.01
N ARG A 22 -8.64 -2.98 2.41
CA ARG A 22 -8.54 -4.43 2.40
C ARG A 22 -7.86 -4.81 1.11
N TRP A 23 -6.70 -5.45 1.23
CA TRP A 23 -5.99 -6.00 0.09
C TRP A 23 -6.84 -7.09 -0.57
N SER A 24 -7.48 -6.75 -1.68
CA SER A 24 -8.11 -7.69 -2.59
C SER A 24 -7.03 -8.39 -3.44
N PRO A 25 -7.31 -9.59 -3.98
CA PRO A 25 -6.43 -10.22 -4.95
C PRO A 25 -6.22 -9.35 -6.21
N GLU A 26 -7.22 -8.55 -6.58
CA GLU A 26 -7.15 -7.55 -7.65
C GLU A 26 -6.15 -6.44 -7.31
N ALA A 27 -6.27 -5.82 -6.13
CA ALA A 27 -5.32 -4.79 -5.66
C ALA A 27 -3.88 -5.32 -5.55
N SER A 28 -3.72 -6.60 -5.20
CA SER A 28 -2.40 -7.23 -5.12
C SER A 28 -1.79 -7.44 -6.51
N ASN A 29 -2.60 -7.82 -7.51
CA ASN A 29 -2.17 -7.89 -8.91
C ASN A 29 -1.82 -6.51 -9.48
N GLU A 30 -2.64 -5.49 -9.22
CA GLU A 30 -2.35 -4.11 -9.62
C GLU A 30 -1.05 -3.61 -8.98
N LEU A 31 -0.85 -3.89 -7.69
CA LEU A 31 0.40 -3.59 -7.00
C LEU A 31 1.60 -4.25 -7.68
N GLN A 32 1.51 -5.52 -8.07
CA GLN A 32 2.59 -6.21 -8.77
C GLN A 32 2.90 -5.55 -10.12
N ARG A 33 1.88 -5.21 -10.91
CA ARG A 33 2.06 -4.50 -12.19
C ARG A 33 2.73 -3.15 -11.99
N TYR A 34 2.21 -2.34 -11.08
CA TYR A 34 2.78 -1.03 -10.74
C TYR A 34 4.24 -1.13 -10.30
N VAL A 35 4.57 -2.08 -9.42
CA VAL A 35 5.94 -2.30 -8.98
C VAL A 35 6.83 -2.76 -10.13
N GLN A 36 6.36 -3.62 -11.02
CA GLN A 36 7.12 -4.06 -12.19
C GLN A 36 7.44 -2.88 -13.12
N GLU A 37 6.46 -2.04 -13.43
CA GLU A 37 6.67 -0.84 -14.25
C GLU A 37 7.64 0.14 -13.59
N LEU A 38 7.53 0.34 -12.28
CA LEU A 38 8.49 1.13 -11.52
C LEU A 38 9.89 0.50 -11.52
N ARG A 39 10.02 -0.82 -11.45
CA ARG A 39 11.32 -1.51 -11.52
C ARG A 39 11.96 -1.33 -12.88
N VAL A 40 11.23 -1.51 -13.98
CA VAL A 40 11.74 -1.28 -15.34
C VAL A 40 12.22 0.17 -15.48
N THR A 41 11.41 1.12 -15.02
CA THR A 41 11.77 2.55 -15.03
C THR A 41 13.02 2.82 -14.17
N TYR A 42 13.09 2.19 -13.00
CA TYR A 42 14.22 2.28 -12.09
C TYR A 42 15.50 1.73 -12.72
N GLU A 43 15.46 0.56 -13.35
CA GLU A 43 16.61 -0.06 -14.01
C GLU A 43 17.12 0.76 -15.18
N LEU A 44 16.22 1.35 -15.98
CA LEU A 44 16.57 2.30 -17.03
C LEU A 44 17.32 3.51 -16.46
N ARG A 45 16.89 4.03 -15.30
CA ARG A 45 17.56 5.15 -14.65
C ARG A 45 18.82 4.76 -13.86
N LEU A 46 18.93 3.52 -13.40
CA LEU A 46 20.11 2.98 -12.70
C LEU A 46 21.37 3.06 -13.55
N ARG A 47 21.22 3.06 -14.88
CA ARG A 47 22.32 3.25 -15.83
C ARG A 47 22.99 4.63 -15.74
N ARG A 48 22.43 5.57 -14.96
CA ARG A 48 23.01 6.89 -14.72
C ARG A 48 23.88 6.88 -13.46
N PRO A 49 25.11 7.42 -13.50
CA PRO A 49 25.93 7.55 -12.30
C PRO A 49 25.26 8.45 -11.26
N GLY A 50 25.33 8.06 -9.98
CA GLY A 50 24.75 8.79 -8.86
C GLY A 50 23.26 8.53 -8.59
N PHE A 51 22.67 7.51 -9.22
CA PHE A 51 21.25 7.22 -9.03
C PHE A 51 20.92 6.66 -7.63
N ILE A 52 19.76 7.05 -7.10
CA ILE A 52 19.29 6.67 -5.76
C ILE A 52 18.82 5.21 -5.70
N SER A 53 18.70 4.64 -4.50
CA SER A 53 18.19 3.28 -4.30
C SER A 53 16.72 3.13 -4.71
N PHE A 54 16.31 1.91 -5.08
CA PHE A 54 14.93 1.60 -5.50
C PHE A 54 13.90 2.05 -4.47
N ARG A 55 14.18 1.85 -3.18
CA ARG A 55 13.31 2.34 -2.09
C ARG A 55 13.07 3.85 -2.16
N ARG A 56 14.14 4.64 -2.34
CA ARG A 56 14.02 6.11 -2.41
C ARG A 56 13.30 6.52 -3.69
N PHE A 57 13.60 5.86 -4.81
CA PHE A 57 12.89 6.08 -6.07
C PHE A 57 11.39 5.80 -5.95
N PHE A 58 11.03 4.65 -5.38
CA PHE A 58 9.64 4.22 -5.17
C PHE A 58 8.86 5.17 -4.26
N LEU A 59 9.45 5.57 -3.13
CA LEU A 59 8.79 6.48 -2.20
C LEU A 59 8.72 7.93 -2.71
N ALA A 60 9.61 8.30 -3.62
CA ALA A 60 9.58 9.60 -4.31
C ALA A 60 8.65 9.59 -5.52
N ASP A 61 8.10 8.42 -5.89
CA ASP A 61 7.16 8.32 -7.00
C ASP A 61 5.83 8.99 -6.61
N GLN A 62 5.62 10.16 -7.20
CA GLN A 62 4.38 10.92 -7.12
C GLN A 62 3.51 10.70 -8.37
N ALA A 63 3.83 9.69 -9.19
CA ALA A 63 3.07 9.42 -10.39
C ALA A 63 1.59 9.25 -10.04
N THR A 64 0.75 9.86 -10.88
CA THR A 64 -0.69 9.74 -10.76
C THR A 64 -1.04 8.27 -10.93
N ARG A 65 -1.47 7.61 -9.86
CA ARG A 65 -1.94 6.21 -9.89
C ARG A 65 -3.34 6.10 -10.49
N ALA A 66 -3.63 6.92 -11.50
CA ALA A 66 -4.92 6.94 -12.20
C ALA A 66 -5.17 5.61 -12.93
N ASP A 67 -4.10 4.96 -13.39
CA ASP A 67 -4.13 3.65 -14.03
C ASP A 67 -4.29 2.47 -13.04
N TYR A 68 -4.25 2.72 -11.72
CA TYR A 68 -4.40 1.70 -10.68
C TYR A 68 -5.49 2.12 -9.68
N PRO A 69 -6.77 1.98 -10.05
CA PRO A 69 -7.89 2.42 -9.22
C PRO A 69 -7.91 1.73 -7.86
N GLU A 70 -7.46 0.47 -7.76
CA GLU A 70 -7.43 -0.25 -6.47
C GLU A 70 -6.34 0.27 -5.53
N LEU A 71 -5.32 0.95 -6.07
CA LEU A 71 -4.25 1.59 -5.29
C LEU A 71 -4.54 3.07 -4.99
N GLN A 72 -5.65 3.59 -5.51
CA GLN A 72 -6.04 4.98 -5.34
C GLN A 72 -6.45 5.24 -3.88
N GLY A 73 -5.97 6.35 -3.31
CA GLY A 73 -6.17 6.67 -1.90
C GLY A 73 -5.30 5.87 -0.92
N VAL A 74 -4.54 4.88 -1.37
CA VAL A 74 -3.59 4.15 -0.51
C VAL A 74 -2.29 4.93 -0.38
N PRO A 75 -1.73 5.13 0.83
CA PRO A 75 -0.43 5.80 0.97
C PRO A 75 0.70 4.99 0.30
N ILE A 76 1.63 5.66 -0.39
CA ILE A 76 2.76 4.98 -1.09
C ILE A 76 3.61 4.12 -0.15
N VAL A 77 3.72 4.52 1.12
CA VAL A 77 4.40 3.76 2.17
C VAL A 77 3.72 2.43 2.49
N VAL A 78 2.38 2.38 2.41
CA VAL A 78 1.59 1.16 2.63
C VAL A 78 1.73 0.23 1.44
N ILE A 79 1.67 0.77 0.22
CA ILE A 79 1.95 0.05 -1.04
C ILE A 79 3.34 -0.58 -0.98
N TYR A 80 4.36 0.19 -0.61
CA TYR A 80 5.73 -0.31 -0.50
C TYR A 80 5.87 -1.42 0.55
N ARG A 81 5.26 -1.27 1.73
CA ARG A 81 5.24 -2.33 2.75
C ARG A 81 4.56 -3.60 2.24
N ARG A 82 3.46 -3.48 1.50
CA ARG A 82 2.78 -4.64 0.92
C ARG A 82 3.65 -5.34 -0.11
N HIS A 83 4.34 -4.58 -0.97
CA HIS A 83 5.31 -5.14 -1.91
C HIS A 83 6.39 -5.97 -1.20
N LEU A 84 6.97 -5.46 -0.12
CA LEU A 84 7.97 -6.21 0.66
C LEU A 84 7.41 -7.51 1.25
N ILE A 85 6.14 -7.50 1.69
CA ILE A 85 5.48 -8.71 2.21
C ILE A 85 5.32 -9.74 1.08
N MET A 86 4.87 -9.32 -0.10
CA MET A 86 4.72 -10.20 -1.26
C MET A 86 6.07 -10.77 -1.72
N GLU A 87 7.11 -9.93 -1.84
CA GLU A 87 8.45 -10.39 -2.21
C GLU A 87 9.03 -11.39 -1.19
N ARG A 88 8.75 -11.16 0.10
CA ARG A 88 9.17 -12.10 1.16
C ARG A 88 8.47 -13.45 1.05
N MET A 89 7.18 -13.44 0.68
CA MET A 89 6.39 -14.65 0.43
C MET A 89 6.86 -15.40 -0.81
N GLU A 90 7.24 -14.71 -1.89
CA GLU A 90 7.80 -15.36 -3.08
C GLU A 90 9.18 -15.99 -2.83
N ARG A 91 10.01 -15.38 -1.97
CA ARG A 91 11.34 -15.91 -1.63
C ARG A 91 11.33 -17.04 -0.60
N HIS A 92 10.22 -17.19 0.13
CA HIS A 92 10.00 -18.32 1.03
C HIS A 92 8.75 -19.05 0.55
N PRO A 93 8.84 -19.90 -0.50
CA PRO A 93 7.84 -20.94 -0.63
C PRO A 93 7.89 -21.70 0.69
N ILE A 94 6.80 -21.65 1.45
CA ILE A 94 6.63 -22.51 2.61
C ILE A 94 6.68 -23.92 2.04
N SER A 95 7.85 -24.54 2.05
CA SER A 95 8.02 -25.91 1.56
C SER A 95 7.12 -26.78 2.41
N PRO A 96 6.02 -27.38 1.87
CA PRO A 96 5.08 -28.14 2.68
C PRO A 96 5.59 -29.57 2.93
N HIS A 97 6.89 -29.83 2.79
CA HIS A 97 7.48 -31.16 2.96
C HIS A 97 8.70 -31.10 3.88
N ALA A 98 8.43 -31.22 5.17
CA ALA A 98 9.31 -31.93 6.08
C ALA A 98 8.43 -32.70 7.07
N SER A 99 7.71 -33.70 6.55
CA SER A 99 7.32 -34.83 7.36
C SER A 99 8.57 -35.69 7.55
N HIS A 100 8.98 -35.90 8.79
CA HIS A 100 9.81 -37.05 9.14
C HIS A 100 9.50 -37.50 10.57
#